data_AF-A0A7K1UX46-F1
#
_entry.id   AF-A0A7K1UX46-F1
#
_cell.length_a   1.000
_cell.length_b   1.000
_cell.length_c   1.000
_cell.angle_alpha   90.00
_cell.angle_beta   90.00
_cell.angle_gamma   90.00
#
_symmetry.space_group_name_H-M   'P 1'
#
loop_
_entity.id
_entity.type
_entity.pdbx_description
1 polymer ?
#
loop_
_entity_poly.entity_id
_entity_poly.type
_entity_poly.pdbx_seq_one_letter_code
_entity_poly.pdbx_strand_id
1 'polypeptide(L)'
;MTPVVRVPPTEDFTQFNALVLAQSSHFDLMVDWAGNECRKTDGLEGLTKPLVKKVEAASDFIGGKLKDCRKGMDTIQGKMYDASRTFQNTETDNTAAFTSIFGGKLAGIPDISTITQHDLIGTFDDDNVILKTPNVDTEYQEGALRMSKDLSAYHNQYKGVKGAKGPVSHELTAIDKIYRFVTGHSLISQLFEPLAGDWGRLSYLHEAYKTLSDGCYTVSANLTKGLWKLGGEWEGEGGEAFDSYMFKWSQGIGGIGDYARVVADACDVGYHAILMLVRSAVTAIDALINKALDLLKDKVEKMAAKMAAIEVVGGGPEDPVADVVAVGFALWDIIDIYKKVNTIVNDVARIVGIFTNISTKIDEISKALDPVAYNVQEFFAPGSQSISDWFSQSVVSPESKPGWNPALGMARVKMLPQ
;
A
#
# COMPACT_ATOMS: atom_id res chain seq x y z
N MET A 1 12.23 46.75 -24.96
CA MET A 1 10.88 46.64 -24.38
C MET A 1 11.07 46.33 -22.91
N THR A 2 10.57 47.17 -22.02
CA THR A 2 10.58 46.88 -20.58
C THR A 2 9.58 45.75 -20.35
N PRO A 3 9.94 44.66 -19.66
CA PRO A 3 8.98 43.60 -19.36
C PRO A 3 7.82 44.21 -18.57
N VAL A 4 6.59 43.94 -19.03
CA VAL A 4 5.39 44.31 -18.28
C VAL A 4 5.34 43.37 -17.08
N VAL A 5 5.44 43.92 -15.88
CA VAL A 5 5.25 43.17 -14.64
C VAL A 5 3.76 43.22 -14.34
N ARG A 6 3.11 42.05 -14.31
CA ARG A 6 1.70 41.91 -13.97
C ARG A 6 1.60 41.14 -12.65
N VAL A 7 0.86 41.68 -11.69
CA VAL A 7 0.70 41.07 -10.37
C VAL A 7 -0.80 40.86 -10.12
N PRO A 8 -1.21 39.67 -9.63
CA PRO A 8 -2.61 39.44 -9.30
C PRO A 8 -3.12 40.38 -8.20
N PRO A 9 -4.41 40.75 -8.23
CA PRO A 9 -5.08 41.39 -7.11
C PRO A 9 -4.83 40.68 -5.76
N THR A 10 -4.80 41.46 -4.68
CA THR A 10 -4.70 40.93 -3.29
C THR A 10 -5.77 39.88 -3.00
N GLU A 11 -6.97 40.06 -3.55
CA GLU A 11 -8.08 39.14 -3.35
C GLU A 11 -7.77 37.75 -3.94
N ASP A 12 -7.15 37.69 -5.12
CA ASP A 12 -6.76 36.41 -5.73
C ASP A 12 -5.67 35.69 -4.92
N PHE A 13 -4.70 36.44 -4.38
CA PHE A 13 -3.74 35.89 -3.41
C PHE A 13 -4.42 35.33 -2.16
N THR A 14 -5.44 36.02 -1.66
CA THR A 14 -6.20 35.60 -0.48
C THR A 14 -6.99 34.34 -0.76
N GLN A 15 -7.66 34.26 -1.90
CA GLN A 15 -8.44 33.09 -2.29
C GLN A 15 -7.55 31.88 -2.60
N PHE A 16 -6.40 32.06 -3.26
CA PHE A 16 -5.45 30.95 -3.46
C PHE A 16 -4.84 30.50 -2.13
N ASN A 17 -4.55 31.42 -1.21
CA ASN A 17 -4.10 31.06 0.14
C ASN A 17 -5.15 30.22 0.88
N ALA A 18 -6.44 30.51 0.70
CA ALA A 18 -7.51 29.66 1.22
C ALA A 18 -7.51 28.26 0.61
N LEU A 19 -7.25 28.12 -0.71
CA LEU A 19 -7.07 26.82 -1.37
C LEU A 19 -5.91 26.03 -0.75
N VAL A 20 -4.74 26.65 -0.57
CA VAL A 20 -3.56 26.03 0.03
C VAL A 20 -3.84 25.56 1.46
N LEU A 21 -4.56 26.38 2.24
CA LEU A 21 -4.97 26.02 3.60
C LEU A 21 -5.92 24.82 3.61
N ALA A 22 -6.86 24.76 2.67
CA ALA A 22 -7.74 23.59 2.53
C ALA A 22 -6.93 22.32 2.21
N GLN A 23 -5.90 22.41 1.36
CA GLN A 23 -5.02 21.27 1.07
C GLN A 23 -4.26 20.79 2.31
N SER A 24 -3.86 21.70 3.21
CA SER A 24 -3.26 21.31 4.50
C SER A 24 -4.22 20.42 5.32
N SER A 25 -5.51 20.73 5.31
CA SER A 25 -6.51 19.93 6.04
C SER A 25 -6.71 18.56 5.39
N HIS A 26 -6.69 18.49 4.05
CA HIS A 26 -6.70 17.22 3.31
C HIS A 26 -5.47 16.35 3.65
N PHE A 27 -4.29 16.95 3.80
CA PHE A 27 -3.10 16.21 4.22
C PHE A 27 -3.23 15.62 5.62
N ASP A 28 -3.82 16.34 6.57
CA ASP A 28 -4.04 15.79 7.92
C ASP A 28 -4.92 14.51 7.87
N LEU A 29 -6.00 14.54 7.07
CA LEU A 29 -6.85 13.35 6.84
C LEU A 29 -6.07 12.19 6.19
N MET A 30 -5.25 12.49 5.18
CA MET A 30 -4.45 11.47 4.48
C MET A 30 -3.32 10.91 5.34
N VAL A 31 -2.72 11.70 6.23
CA VAL A 31 -1.73 11.26 7.21
C VAL A 31 -2.36 10.27 8.19
N ASP A 32 -3.54 10.61 8.71
CA ASP A 32 -4.29 9.72 9.60
C ASP A 32 -4.70 8.44 8.87
N TRP A 33 -5.13 8.54 7.61
CA TRP A 33 -5.43 7.38 6.77
C TRP A 33 -4.24 6.47 6.55
N ALA A 34 -3.08 7.04 6.20
CA ALA A 34 -1.85 6.28 6.01
C ALA A 34 -1.47 5.53 7.30
N GLY A 35 -1.55 6.21 8.45
CA GLY A 35 -1.18 5.64 9.75
C GLY A 35 -2.18 4.62 10.31
N ASN A 36 -3.43 4.65 9.87
CA ASN A 36 -4.48 3.76 10.33
C ASN A 36 -4.78 2.64 9.32
N GLU A 37 -5.25 2.98 8.13
CA GLU A 37 -5.81 2.05 7.15
C GLU A 37 -4.70 1.37 6.32
N CYS A 38 -3.75 2.14 5.78
CA CYS A 38 -2.62 1.58 5.01
C CYS A 38 -1.62 0.81 5.88
N ARG A 39 -1.66 1.00 7.21
CA ARG A 39 -0.78 0.35 8.18
C ARG A 39 -1.35 -0.95 8.75
N LYS A 40 -2.59 -1.33 8.42
CA LYS A 40 -3.23 -2.49 9.07
C LYS A 40 -2.61 -3.81 8.63
N THR A 41 -2.00 -4.51 9.57
CA THR A 41 -1.34 -5.81 9.35
C THR A 41 -2.03 -6.96 10.09
N ASP A 42 -3.15 -6.71 10.77
CA ASP A 42 -3.89 -7.76 11.45
C ASP A 42 -4.36 -8.83 10.46
N GLY A 43 -4.12 -10.10 10.82
CA GLY A 43 -4.37 -11.25 9.96
C GLY A 43 -3.25 -11.60 8.98
N LEU A 44 -2.18 -10.81 8.86
CA LEU A 44 -1.00 -11.21 8.07
C LEU A 44 -0.16 -12.25 8.82
N GLU A 45 -0.48 -13.52 8.60
CA GLU A 45 0.17 -14.68 9.23
C GLU A 45 0.71 -15.67 8.19
N GLY A 46 1.23 -16.80 8.65
CA GLY A 46 1.75 -17.86 7.78
C GLY A 46 2.76 -17.31 6.77
N LEU A 47 2.50 -17.59 5.49
CA LEU A 47 3.31 -17.12 4.37
C LEU A 47 3.25 -15.59 4.16
N THR A 48 2.19 -14.90 4.61
CA THR A 48 2.06 -13.43 4.47
C THR A 48 2.77 -12.64 5.57
N LYS A 49 3.19 -13.30 6.65
CA LYS A 49 3.89 -12.68 7.78
C LYS A 49 5.08 -11.78 7.39
N PRO A 50 5.90 -12.08 6.36
CA PRO A 50 6.97 -11.18 5.92
C PRO A 50 6.48 -9.78 5.50
N LEU A 51 5.21 -9.64 5.08
CA LEU A 51 4.64 -8.38 4.65
C LEU A 51 4.39 -7.40 5.79
N VAL A 52 4.25 -7.87 7.05
CA VAL A 52 3.91 -7.01 8.20
C VAL A 52 4.83 -5.78 8.28
N LYS A 53 6.15 -6.00 8.34
CA LYS A 53 7.12 -4.90 8.43
C LYS A 53 7.19 -4.04 7.17
N LYS A 54 6.86 -4.63 6.01
CA LYS A 54 6.89 -3.93 4.72
C LYS A 54 5.69 -2.99 4.58
N VAL A 55 4.51 -3.45 5.00
CA VAL A 55 3.29 -2.62 5.08
C VAL A 55 3.50 -1.46 6.06
N GLU A 56 4.04 -1.72 7.24
CA GLU A 56 4.39 -0.67 8.21
C GLU A 56 5.37 0.35 7.61
N ALA A 57 6.46 -0.12 6.98
CA ALA A 57 7.45 0.78 6.38
C ALA A 57 6.90 1.62 5.23
N ALA A 58 6.07 1.05 4.35
CA ALA A 58 5.43 1.77 3.25
C ALA A 58 4.47 2.84 3.78
N SER A 59 3.63 2.49 4.75
CA SER A 59 2.72 3.41 5.43
C SER A 59 3.48 4.54 6.12
N ASP A 60 4.51 4.23 6.91
CA ASP A 60 5.32 5.21 7.62
C ASP A 60 6.05 6.16 6.64
N PHE A 61 6.54 5.63 5.51
CA PHE A 61 7.15 6.44 4.45
C PHE A 61 6.16 7.43 3.83
N ILE A 62 4.99 6.95 3.39
CA ILE A 62 3.95 7.80 2.78
C ILE A 62 3.44 8.83 3.81
N GLY A 63 3.12 8.39 5.02
CA GLY A 63 2.66 9.28 6.09
C GLY A 63 3.70 10.34 6.46
N GLY A 64 4.98 9.98 6.44
CA GLY A 64 6.09 10.94 6.59
C GLY A 64 6.10 12.00 5.48
N LYS A 65 5.95 11.59 4.23
CA LYS A 65 5.94 12.50 3.08
C LYS A 65 4.70 13.40 3.04
N LEU A 66 3.54 12.89 3.43
CA LEU A 66 2.32 13.69 3.55
C LEU A 66 2.44 14.74 4.68
N LYS A 67 3.11 14.40 5.80
CA LYS A 67 3.45 15.38 6.84
C LYS A 67 4.39 16.48 6.33
N ASP A 68 5.36 16.12 5.49
CA ASP A 68 6.24 17.09 4.84
C ASP A 68 5.43 18.02 3.92
N CYS A 69 4.49 17.47 3.13
CA CYS A 69 3.56 18.26 2.30
C CYS A 69 2.70 19.23 3.12
N ARG A 70 2.15 18.78 4.24
CA ARG A 70 1.37 19.62 5.16
C ARG A 70 2.18 20.81 5.67
N LYS A 71 3.40 20.58 6.15
CA LYS A 71 4.33 21.66 6.55
C LYS A 71 4.70 22.57 5.38
N GLY A 72 4.82 22.00 4.19
CA GLY A 72 5.01 22.73 2.94
C GLY A 72 3.89 23.73 2.68
N MET A 73 2.64 23.31 2.82
CA MET A 73 1.47 24.18 2.64
C MET A 73 1.47 25.34 3.64
N ASP A 74 1.79 25.10 4.93
CA ASP A 74 1.94 26.16 5.93
C ASP A 74 3.01 27.19 5.51
N THR A 75 4.13 26.70 4.96
CA THR A 75 5.23 27.55 4.49
C THR A 75 4.84 28.37 3.27
N ILE A 76 4.12 27.76 2.32
CA ILE A 76 3.58 28.45 1.13
C ILE A 76 2.64 29.57 1.57
N GLN A 77 1.72 29.28 2.49
CA GLN A 77 0.79 30.29 3.03
C GLN A 77 1.54 31.51 3.59
N GLY A 78 2.58 31.29 4.41
CA GLY A 78 3.40 32.37 4.95
C GLY A 78 4.07 33.21 3.84
N LYS A 79 4.68 32.55 2.85
CA LYS A 79 5.35 33.21 1.72
C LYS A 79 4.37 34.01 0.84
N MET A 80 3.17 33.49 0.63
CA MET A 80 2.13 34.19 -0.13
C MET A 80 1.62 35.44 0.58
N TYR A 81 1.44 35.36 1.90
CA TYR A 81 1.09 36.53 2.71
C TYR A 81 2.18 37.61 2.64
N ASP A 82 3.45 37.21 2.75
CA ASP A 82 4.59 38.13 2.65
C ASP A 82 4.70 38.76 1.25
N ALA A 83 4.47 37.99 0.19
CA ALA A 83 4.45 38.49 -1.19
C ALA A 83 3.32 39.50 -1.40
N SER A 84 2.09 39.17 -0.99
CA SER A 84 0.93 40.06 -1.08
C SER A 84 1.16 41.39 -0.33
N ARG A 85 1.69 41.32 0.90
CA ARG A 85 2.04 42.52 1.68
C ARG A 85 3.11 43.37 1.00
N THR A 86 4.12 42.73 0.40
CA THR A 86 5.19 43.44 -0.31
C THR A 86 4.65 44.20 -1.52
N PHE A 87 3.74 43.60 -2.29
CA PHE A 87 3.07 44.27 -3.40
C PHE A 87 2.22 45.46 -2.94
N GLN A 88 1.43 45.29 -1.88
CA GLN A 88 0.62 46.39 -1.30
C GLN A 88 1.46 47.57 -0.82
N ASN A 89 2.58 47.30 -0.13
CA ASN A 89 3.49 48.34 0.32
C ASN A 89 4.10 49.08 -0.87
N THR A 90 4.53 48.34 -1.90
CA THR A 90 5.10 48.92 -3.13
C THR A 90 4.08 49.78 -3.87
N GLU A 91 2.82 49.34 -3.96
CA GLU A 91 1.73 50.12 -4.56
C GLU A 91 1.44 51.41 -3.76
N THR A 92 1.46 51.31 -2.43
CA THR A 92 1.30 52.47 -1.52
C THR A 92 2.44 53.47 -1.70
N ASP A 93 3.69 52.99 -1.74
CA ASP A 93 4.88 53.82 -1.94
C ASP A 93 4.88 54.48 -3.33
N ASN A 94 4.52 53.75 -4.38
CA ASN A 94 4.38 54.27 -5.74
C ASN A 94 3.28 55.34 -5.82
N THR A 95 2.13 55.10 -5.18
CA THR A 95 1.02 56.07 -5.11
C THR A 95 1.44 57.34 -4.37
N ALA A 96 2.17 57.19 -3.26
CA ALA A 96 2.71 58.33 -2.50
C ALA A 96 3.75 59.12 -3.32
N ALA A 97 4.67 58.42 -4.00
CA ALA A 97 5.67 59.03 -4.88
C ALA A 97 5.00 59.80 -6.04
N PHE A 98 4.01 59.18 -6.70
CA PHE A 98 3.24 59.83 -7.76
C PHE A 98 2.53 61.09 -7.28
N THR A 99 1.84 61.01 -6.14
CA THR A 99 1.17 62.15 -5.50
C THR A 99 2.16 63.26 -5.15
N SER A 100 3.39 62.91 -4.73
CA SER A 100 4.43 63.90 -4.41
C SER A 100 4.97 64.63 -5.65
N ILE A 101 5.08 63.95 -6.79
CA ILE A 101 5.63 64.50 -8.04
C ILE A 101 4.60 65.40 -8.71
N PHE A 102 3.35 64.96 -8.75
CA PHE A 102 2.31 65.60 -9.56
C PHE A 102 1.36 66.50 -8.75
N GLY A 103 1.51 66.53 -7.42
CA GLY A 103 0.52 67.14 -6.53
C GLY A 103 -0.78 66.34 -6.49
N GLY A 104 -1.74 66.78 -5.67
CA GLY A 104 -3.08 66.18 -5.67
C GLY A 104 -3.76 66.26 -7.05
N LYS A 105 -4.87 65.51 -7.23
CA LYS A 105 -5.63 65.33 -8.50
C LYS A 105 -5.32 66.38 -9.58
N LEU A 106 -4.48 66.00 -10.55
CA LEU A 106 -4.26 66.78 -11.77
C LEU A 106 -5.61 66.97 -12.47
N ALA A 107 -6.06 68.23 -12.57
CA ALA A 107 -7.34 68.55 -13.19
C ALA A 107 -7.37 68.06 -14.65
N GLY A 108 -8.34 67.20 -14.98
CA GLY A 108 -8.55 66.67 -16.33
C GLY A 108 -7.86 65.33 -16.63
N ILE A 109 -7.05 64.78 -15.71
CA ILE A 109 -6.54 63.40 -15.83
C ILE A 109 -7.44 62.48 -14.99
N PRO A 110 -8.03 61.42 -15.59
CA PRO A 110 -8.77 60.42 -14.84
C PRO A 110 -7.90 59.87 -13.71
N ASP A 111 -8.51 59.62 -12.56
CA ASP A 111 -7.81 59.06 -11.40
C ASP A 111 -7.22 57.70 -11.78
N ILE A 112 -5.92 57.62 -12.06
CA ILE A 112 -5.27 56.39 -12.51
C ILE A 112 -5.34 55.27 -11.47
N SER A 113 -5.60 55.61 -10.19
CA SER A 113 -5.90 54.62 -9.14
C SER A 113 -7.22 53.86 -9.39
N THR A 114 -8.06 54.34 -10.31
CA THR A 114 -9.29 53.68 -10.75
C THR A 114 -9.13 52.85 -12.03
N ILE A 115 -7.96 52.90 -12.69
CA ILE A 115 -7.74 52.25 -13.99
C ILE A 115 -7.36 50.76 -13.86
N THR A 116 -7.15 50.26 -12.65
CA THR A 116 -6.80 48.86 -12.39
C THR A 116 -7.82 48.18 -11.49
N GLN A 117 -9.07 48.09 -11.95
CA GLN A 117 -9.92 46.98 -11.50
C GLN A 117 -9.69 45.84 -12.49
N HIS A 118 -8.66 45.04 -12.21
CA HIS A 118 -8.55 43.74 -12.86
C HIS A 118 -9.75 42.90 -12.42
N ASP A 119 -10.39 42.23 -13.38
CA ASP A 119 -11.43 41.26 -13.08
C ASP A 119 -10.83 40.19 -12.16
N LEU A 120 -11.51 39.89 -11.06
CA LEU A 120 -11.12 38.80 -10.17
C LEU A 120 -11.06 37.50 -10.96
N ILE A 121 -10.03 36.69 -10.71
CA ILE A 121 -9.84 35.38 -11.36
C ILE A 121 -11.01 34.43 -11.01
N GLY A 122 -11.72 34.74 -9.91
CA GLY A 122 -12.85 33.98 -9.39
C GLY A 122 -12.40 32.90 -8.41
N THR A 123 -13.37 32.16 -7.86
CA THR A 123 -13.08 31.18 -6.81
C THR A 123 -12.19 30.04 -7.31
N PHE A 124 -11.21 29.67 -6.47
CA PHE A 124 -10.42 28.47 -6.67
C PHE A 124 -11.23 27.25 -6.22
N ASP A 125 -11.38 26.28 -7.12
CA ASP A 125 -12.14 25.06 -6.83
C ASP A 125 -11.29 24.14 -5.95
N ASP A 126 -11.88 23.66 -4.85
CA ASP A 126 -11.28 22.68 -3.95
C ASP A 126 -12.11 21.39 -4.01
N ASP A 127 -11.71 20.47 -4.89
CA ASP A 127 -12.31 19.15 -4.93
C ASP A 127 -11.97 18.42 -3.62
N ASN A 128 -12.98 17.97 -2.89
CA ASN A 128 -12.77 17.35 -1.58
C ASN A 128 -12.05 16.01 -1.69
N VAL A 129 -11.14 15.71 -0.77
CA VAL A 129 -10.54 14.38 -0.63
C VAL A 129 -11.56 13.44 0.02
N ILE A 130 -11.93 12.39 -0.71
CA ILE A 130 -12.92 11.40 -0.26
C ILE A 130 -12.20 10.11 0.12
N LEU A 131 -12.02 9.90 1.42
CA LEU A 131 -11.45 8.66 1.96
C LEU A 131 -12.57 7.72 2.36
N LYS A 132 -12.76 6.64 1.59
CA LYS A 132 -13.78 5.64 1.86
C LYS A 132 -13.13 4.44 2.54
N THR A 133 -13.68 4.05 3.70
CA THR A 133 -13.28 2.80 4.37
C THR A 133 -13.19 1.68 3.34
N PRO A 134 -12.10 0.91 3.28
CA PRO A 134 -11.92 -0.14 2.30
C PRO A 134 -13.14 -1.06 2.30
N ASN A 135 -13.88 -1.04 1.18
CA ASN A 135 -15.00 -1.96 0.98
C ASN A 135 -14.44 -3.22 0.37
N VAL A 136 -14.17 -4.18 1.24
CA VAL A 136 -13.54 -5.43 0.83
C VAL A 136 -14.57 -6.30 0.12
N ASP A 137 -14.29 -6.60 -1.15
CA ASP A 137 -15.25 -7.18 -2.09
C ASP A 137 -15.77 -8.55 -1.60
N THR A 138 -17.07 -8.61 -1.29
CA THR A 138 -17.64 -9.66 -0.43
C THR A 138 -17.60 -11.06 -1.04
N GLU A 139 -17.63 -11.21 -2.36
CA GLU A 139 -17.74 -12.53 -2.99
C GLU A 139 -16.41 -13.32 -2.97
N TYR A 140 -15.30 -12.66 -3.31
CA TYR A 140 -13.97 -13.28 -3.23
C TYR A 140 -13.49 -13.41 -1.78
N GLN A 141 -13.84 -12.43 -0.94
CA GLN A 141 -13.57 -12.50 0.48
C GLN A 141 -14.38 -13.58 1.19
N GLU A 142 -15.67 -13.76 0.90
CA GLU A 142 -16.41 -14.88 1.50
C GLU A 142 -15.75 -16.21 1.15
N GLY A 143 -15.25 -16.36 -0.08
CA GLY A 143 -14.46 -17.53 -0.46
C GLY A 143 -13.14 -17.66 0.31
N ALA A 144 -12.34 -16.59 0.38
CA ALA A 144 -11.02 -16.58 1.05
C ALA A 144 -11.12 -16.67 2.58
N LEU A 145 -12.11 -16.02 3.17
CA LEU A 145 -12.41 -15.97 4.59
C LEU A 145 -13.11 -17.25 5.04
N ARG A 146 -14.01 -17.83 4.23
CA ARG A 146 -14.50 -19.21 4.47
C ARG A 146 -13.32 -20.15 4.41
N MET A 147 -12.48 -20.06 3.40
CA MET A 147 -11.32 -20.92 3.25
C MET A 147 -10.32 -20.78 4.39
N SER A 148 -10.02 -19.56 4.86
CA SER A 148 -9.17 -19.31 6.04
C SER A 148 -9.83 -19.80 7.34
N LYS A 149 -11.15 -19.56 7.52
CA LYS A 149 -11.92 -20.11 8.64
C LYS A 149 -11.98 -21.62 8.60
N ASP A 150 -12.09 -22.22 7.42
CA ASP A 150 -12.10 -23.66 7.20
C ASP A 150 -10.69 -24.21 7.48
N LEU A 151 -9.62 -23.60 6.97
CA LEU A 151 -8.24 -23.97 7.29
C LEU A 151 -7.93 -23.85 8.79
N SER A 152 -8.41 -22.79 9.45
CA SER A 152 -8.27 -22.58 10.88
C SER A 152 -9.16 -23.53 11.69
N ALA A 153 -10.37 -23.82 11.23
CA ALA A 153 -11.26 -24.81 11.83
C ALA A 153 -10.70 -26.22 11.67
N TYR A 154 -10.12 -26.55 10.51
CA TYR A 154 -9.35 -27.76 10.25
C TYR A 154 -8.16 -27.80 11.23
N HIS A 155 -7.27 -26.81 11.19
CA HIS A 155 -6.09 -26.74 12.07
C HIS A 155 -6.44 -26.87 13.56
N ASN A 156 -7.49 -26.18 14.03
CA ASN A 156 -7.94 -26.23 15.42
C ASN A 156 -8.70 -27.52 15.76
N GLN A 157 -9.44 -28.12 14.82
CA GLN A 157 -9.93 -29.49 14.93
C GLN A 157 -8.76 -30.44 15.22
N TYR A 158 -7.68 -30.29 14.47
CA TYR A 158 -6.58 -31.26 14.48
C TYR A 158 -5.50 -31.01 15.54
N LYS A 159 -5.38 -29.78 16.09
CA LYS A 159 -4.50 -29.46 17.23
C LYS A 159 -5.05 -29.91 18.60
N GLY A 160 -6.23 -30.54 18.65
CA GLY A 160 -6.74 -31.12 19.90
C GLY A 160 -7.19 -30.07 20.94
N VAL A 161 -7.76 -28.94 20.49
CA VAL A 161 -8.41 -28.01 21.42
C VAL A 161 -9.57 -28.74 22.10
N LYS A 162 -9.47 -28.92 23.42
CA LYS A 162 -10.55 -29.45 24.27
C LYS A 162 -11.81 -28.59 24.06
N GLY A 163 -12.74 -29.07 23.25
CA GLY A 163 -14.03 -28.39 23.00
C GLY A 163 -14.52 -28.38 21.55
N ALA A 164 -13.70 -28.75 20.56
CA ALA A 164 -14.17 -28.84 19.17
C ALA A 164 -15.13 -30.03 19.01
N LYS A 165 -16.44 -29.75 18.94
CA LYS A 165 -17.49 -30.72 18.62
C LYS A 165 -17.53 -30.93 17.09
N GLY A 166 -16.70 -31.84 16.62
CA GLY A 166 -16.75 -32.40 15.28
C GLY A 166 -15.99 -33.73 15.27
N PRO A 167 -16.35 -34.70 14.43
CA PRO A 167 -15.64 -35.97 14.33
C PRO A 167 -14.29 -35.71 13.67
N VAL A 168 -13.32 -35.24 14.44
CA VAL A 168 -11.91 -35.49 14.11
C VAL A 168 -11.80 -37.00 14.16
N SER A 169 -11.68 -37.64 13.00
CA SER A 169 -11.49 -39.07 13.00
C SER A 169 -10.18 -39.35 13.74
N HIS A 170 -10.25 -40.21 14.75
CA HIS A 170 -9.08 -40.71 15.50
C HIS A 170 -7.96 -41.17 14.54
N GLU A 171 -8.31 -41.51 13.30
CA GLU A 171 -7.43 -41.86 12.22
C GLU A 171 -6.47 -40.71 11.80
N LEU A 172 -6.91 -39.46 11.69
CA LEU A 172 -6.01 -38.40 11.20
C LEU A 172 -4.95 -38.03 12.25
N THR A 173 -5.33 -37.97 13.53
CA THR A 173 -4.36 -37.80 14.62
C THR A 173 -3.38 -38.97 14.67
N ALA A 174 -3.84 -40.19 14.44
CA ALA A 174 -2.96 -41.35 14.38
C ALA A 174 -2.02 -41.31 13.16
N ILE A 175 -2.49 -40.84 12.01
CA ILE A 175 -1.67 -40.63 10.81
C ILE A 175 -0.60 -39.56 11.05
N ASP A 176 -0.95 -38.44 11.67
CA ASP A 176 0.03 -37.41 12.04
C ASP A 176 1.09 -37.98 12.99
N LYS A 177 0.68 -38.80 13.96
CA LYS A 177 1.61 -39.52 14.85
C LYS A 177 2.53 -40.49 14.09
N ILE A 178 2.00 -41.30 13.17
CA ILE A 178 2.80 -42.22 12.33
C ILE A 178 3.78 -41.43 11.45
N TYR A 179 3.30 -40.37 10.81
CA TYR A 179 4.12 -39.51 9.96
C TYR A 179 5.22 -38.84 10.77
N ARG A 180 4.91 -38.32 11.97
CA ARG A 180 5.87 -37.72 12.89
C ARG A 180 6.89 -38.71 13.43
N PHE A 181 6.47 -39.96 13.68
CA PHE A 181 7.39 -41.03 14.07
C PHE A 181 8.46 -41.27 12.98
N VAL A 182 8.07 -41.24 11.71
CA VAL A 182 9.00 -41.49 10.59
C VAL A 182 9.82 -40.25 10.21
N THR A 183 9.22 -39.06 10.22
CA THR A 183 9.82 -37.84 9.65
C THR A 183 10.32 -36.86 10.69
N GLY A 184 9.97 -37.04 11.97
CA GLY A 184 10.22 -36.09 13.06
C GLY A 184 9.27 -34.87 13.08
N HIS A 185 8.44 -34.70 12.06
CA HIS A 185 7.62 -33.49 11.89
C HIS A 185 6.12 -33.82 11.87
N SER A 186 5.28 -32.89 12.31
CA SER A 186 3.82 -33.03 12.15
C SER A 186 3.43 -32.75 10.70
N LEU A 187 2.68 -33.68 10.10
CA LEU A 187 2.10 -33.53 8.77
C LEU A 187 1.13 -32.36 8.77
N ILE A 188 0.28 -32.28 9.79
CA ILE A 188 -0.76 -31.24 9.88
C ILE A 188 -0.12 -29.85 10.01
N SER A 189 0.89 -29.71 10.86
CA SER A 189 1.65 -28.45 11.00
C SER A 189 2.25 -28.00 9.66
N GLN A 190 2.91 -28.92 8.94
CA GLN A 190 3.53 -28.62 7.65
C GLN A 190 2.54 -28.17 6.58
N LEU A 191 1.32 -28.71 6.58
CA LEU A 191 0.32 -28.42 5.56
C LEU A 191 -0.48 -27.15 5.85
N PHE A 192 -0.84 -26.90 7.11
CA PHE A 192 -1.79 -25.85 7.47
C PHE A 192 -1.15 -24.56 7.98
N GLU A 193 -0.03 -24.62 8.71
CA GLU A 193 0.58 -23.41 9.27
C GLU A 193 1.09 -22.40 8.22
N PRO A 194 1.65 -22.81 7.07
CA PRO A 194 1.99 -21.87 6.00
C PRO A 194 0.77 -21.12 5.45
N LEU A 195 -0.40 -21.76 5.47
CA LEU A 195 -1.64 -21.19 4.93
C LEU A 195 -2.44 -20.36 5.95
N ALA A 196 -1.95 -20.23 7.19
CA ALA A 196 -2.57 -19.44 8.23
C ALA A 196 -2.62 -17.95 7.85
N GLY A 197 -3.71 -17.27 8.24
CA GLY A 197 -3.89 -15.84 8.06
C GLY A 197 -5.15 -15.46 7.29
N ASP A 198 -5.41 -14.16 7.27
CA ASP A 198 -6.49 -13.53 6.51
C ASP A 198 -5.95 -13.04 5.16
N TRP A 199 -6.14 -13.87 4.14
CA TRP A 199 -5.77 -13.51 2.77
C TRP A 199 -6.57 -12.32 2.23
N GLY A 200 -7.77 -12.05 2.79
CA GLY A 200 -8.58 -10.88 2.49
C GLY A 200 -7.90 -9.57 2.86
N ARG A 201 -6.89 -9.61 3.73
CA ARG A 201 -6.07 -8.44 4.09
C ARG A 201 -5.35 -7.82 2.91
N LEU A 202 -4.95 -8.59 1.90
CA LEU A 202 -4.29 -8.04 0.72
C LEU A 202 -5.26 -7.19 -0.12
N SER A 203 -6.49 -7.65 -0.29
CA SER A 203 -7.55 -6.87 -0.95
C SER A 203 -7.93 -5.62 -0.15
N TYR A 204 -7.94 -5.72 1.18
CA TYR A 204 -8.11 -4.56 2.05
C TYR A 204 -7.02 -3.51 1.82
N LEU A 205 -5.75 -3.94 1.81
CA LEU A 205 -4.61 -3.05 1.57
C LEU A 205 -4.67 -2.43 0.17
N HIS A 206 -5.08 -3.18 -0.85
CA HIS A 206 -5.33 -2.63 -2.19
C HIS A 206 -6.24 -1.40 -2.12
N GLU A 207 -7.45 -1.55 -1.58
CA GLU A 207 -8.44 -0.46 -1.51
C GLU A 207 -7.96 0.70 -0.63
N ALA A 208 -7.25 0.41 0.47
CA ALA A 208 -6.68 1.44 1.33
C ALA A 208 -5.63 2.31 0.61
N TYR A 209 -4.66 1.69 -0.07
CA TYR A 209 -3.62 2.40 -0.80
C TYR A 209 -4.15 3.08 -2.07
N LYS A 210 -5.13 2.48 -2.75
CA LYS A 210 -5.83 3.07 -3.89
C LYS A 210 -6.58 4.34 -3.51
N THR A 211 -7.34 4.29 -2.41
CA THR A 211 -8.05 5.46 -1.86
C THR A 211 -7.09 6.58 -1.51
N LEU A 212 -5.93 6.24 -0.92
CA LEU A 212 -4.90 7.22 -0.61
C LEU A 212 -4.26 7.82 -1.88
N SER A 213 -4.02 6.99 -2.90
CA SER A 213 -3.56 7.44 -4.22
C SER A 213 -4.52 8.45 -4.84
N ASP A 214 -5.81 8.15 -4.84
CA ASP A 214 -6.85 9.03 -5.39
C ASP A 214 -6.85 10.38 -4.64
N GLY A 215 -6.75 10.36 -3.30
CA GLY A 215 -6.64 11.58 -2.50
C GLY A 215 -5.41 12.43 -2.85
N CYS A 216 -4.25 11.79 -3.06
CA CYS A 216 -3.04 12.50 -3.50
C CYS A 216 -3.24 13.17 -4.87
N TYR A 217 -3.89 12.48 -5.82
CA TYR A 217 -4.18 13.05 -7.14
C TYR A 217 -5.19 14.19 -7.08
N THR A 218 -6.20 14.11 -6.21
CA THR A 218 -7.13 15.22 -5.97
C THR A 218 -6.39 16.46 -5.49
N VAL A 219 -5.55 16.35 -4.47
CA VAL A 219 -4.78 17.51 -3.95
C VAL A 219 -3.80 18.05 -4.99
N SER A 220 -3.08 17.17 -5.68
CA SER A 220 -2.18 17.56 -6.77
C SER A 220 -2.96 18.31 -7.87
N ALA A 221 -4.13 17.82 -8.27
CA ALA A 221 -4.98 18.46 -9.27
C ALA A 221 -5.51 19.83 -8.79
N ASN A 222 -5.98 19.94 -7.55
CA ASN A 222 -6.46 21.21 -6.96
C ASN A 222 -5.37 22.28 -7.02
N LEU A 223 -4.17 21.97 -6.52
CA LEU A 223 -3.02 22.89 -6.56
C LEU A 223 -2.65 23.28 -7.99
N THR A 224 -2.65 22.32 -8.91
CA THR A 224 -2.28 22.53 -10.31
C THR A 224 -3.29 23.42 -11.04
N LYS A 225 -4.59 23.17 -10.84
CA LYS A 225 -5.68 24.01 -11.37
C LYS A 225 -5.61 25.43 -10.81
N GLY A 226 -5.41 25.56 -9.49
CA GLY A 226 -5.31 26.88 -8.87
C GLY A 226 -4.09 27.65 -9.34
N LEU A 227 -2.97 26.96 -9.52
CA LEU A 227 -1.75 27.57 -9.99
C LEU A 227 -1.83 28.04 -11.44
N TRP A 228 -2.53 27.29 -12.29
CA TRP A 228 -2.81 27.72 -13.66
C TRP A 228 -3.63 29.01 -13.69
N LYS A 229 -4.67 29.09 -12.84
CA LYS A 229 -5.51 30.30 -12.68
C LYS A 229 -4.67 31.50 -12.21
N LEU A 230 -3.85 31.34 -11.15
CA LEU A 230 -3.03 32.43 -10.59
C LEU A 230 -1.85 32.81 -11.49
N GLY A 231 -1.16 31.83 -12.07
CA GLY A 231 0.03 32.01 -12.89
C GLY A 231 -0.25 32.66 -14.24
N GLY A 232 -1.46 32.52 -14.79
CA GLY A 232 -1.88 33.25 -15.99
C GLY A 232 -1.95 34.77 -15.80
N GLU A 233 -1.93 35.23 -14.55
CA GLU A 233 -2.10 36.63 -14.17
C GLU A 233 -0.86 37.20 -13.47
N TRP A 234 0.08 36.34 -13.05
CA TRP A 234 1.32 36.73 -12.37
C TRP A 234 2.54 36.64 -13.29
N GLU A 235 2.90 37.75 -13.90
CA GLU A 235 4.05 37.87 -14.82
C GLU A 235 5.27 38.50 -14.12
N GLY A 236 6.46 38.01 -14.48
CA GLY A 236 7.75 38.46 -13.96
C GLY A 236 8.45 37.42 -13.07
N GLU A 237 9.68 37.70 -12.68
CA GLU A 237 10.57 36.74 -12.00
C GLU A 237 9.96 36.12 -10.73
N GLY A 238 9.17 36.90 -9.98
CA GLY A 238 8.46 36.42 -8.79
C GLY A 238 7.37 35.40 -9.10
N GLY A 239 6.60 35.62 -10.18
CA GLY A 239 5.57 34.70 -10.65
C GLY A 239 6.17 33.41 -11.18
N GLU A 240 7.23 33.49 -11.98
CA GLU A 240 7.96 32.32 -12.49
C GLU A 240 8.57 31.47 -11.37
N ALA A 241 9.15 32.11 -10.35
CA ALA A 241 9.72 31.41 -9.20
C ALA A 241 8.63 30.72 -8.37
N PHE A 242 7.49 31.37 -8.17
CA PHE A 242 6.35 30.78 -7.47
C PHE A 242 5.75 29.60 -8.24
N ASP A 243 5.57 29.74 -9.56
CA ASP A 243 5.09 28.69 -10.44
C ASP A 243 5.98 27.44 -10.37
N SER A 244 7.29 27.61 -10.54
CA SER A 244 8.26 26.52 -10.44
C SER A 244 8.23 25.85 -9.06
N TYR A 245 8.09 26.63 -7.99
CA TYR A 245 8.05 26.12 -6.62
C TYR A 245 6.80 25.29 -6.36
N MET A 246 5.63 25.79 -6.77
CA MET A 246 4.37 25.09 -6.57
C MET A 246 4.20 23.88 -7.51
N PHE A 247 4.78 23.94 -8.71
CA PHE A 247 4.88 22.78 -9.60
C PHE A 247 5.59 21.60 -8.93
N LYS A 248 6.72 21.86 -8.26
CA LYS A 248 7.48 20.83 -7.53
C LYS A 248 6.64 20.19 -6.43
N TRP A 249 5.88 20.99 -5.68
CA TRP A 249 4.94 20.46 -4.69
C TRP A 249 3.87 19.58 -5.34
N SER A 250 3.17 20.09 -6.36
CA SER A 250 2.12 19.34 -7.06
C SER A 250 2.62 18.02 -7.62
N GLN A 251 3.77 18.03 -8.33
CA GLN A 251 4.37 16.83 -8.88
C GLN A 251 4.81 15.86 -7.78
N GLY A 252 5.42 16.38 -6.70
CA GLY A 252 5.83 15.56 -5.57
C GLY A 252 4.67 14.87 -4.86
N ILE A 253 3.55 15.56 -4.68
CA ILE A 253 2.31 14.99 -4.13
C ILE A 253 1.76 13.90 -5.08
N GLY A 254 1.73 14.18 -6.38
CA GLY A 254 1.38 13.18 -7.39
C GLY A 254 2.28 11.94 -7.32
N GLY A 255 3.60 12.15 -7.09
CA GLY A 255 4.60 11.11 -6.83
C GLY A 255 4.25 10.19 -5.66
N ILE A 256 3.74 10.75 -4.57
CA ILE A 256 3.27 9.95 -3.42
C ILE A 256 2.07 9.10 -3.85
N GLY A 257 1.15 9.69 -4.61
CA GLY A 257 0.00 8.99 -5.18
C GLY A 257 0.42 7.83 -6.10
N ASP A 258 1.42 8.03 -6.95
CA ASP A 258 1.93 6.98 -7.84
C ASP A 258 2.49 5.78 -7.06
N TYR A 259 3.26 6.06 -6.00
CA TYR A 259 3.80 5.01 -5.16
C TYR A 259 2.68 4.24 -4.46
N ALA A 260 1.70 4.94 -3.90
CA ALA A 260 0.51 4.33 -3.30
C ALA A 260 -0.26 3.47 -4.33
N ARG A 261 -0.40 3.93 -5.58
CA ARG A 261 -1.03 3.16 -6.66
C ARG A 261 -0.29 1.88 -6.96
N VAL A 262 1.04 1.92 -7.07
CA VAL A 262 1.82 0.70 -7.34
C VAL A 262 1.70 -0.32 -6.20
N VAL A 263 1.69 0.14 -4.95
CA VAL A 263 1.42 -0.74 -3.80
C VAL A 263 0.03 -1.35 -3.93
N ALA A 264 -0.98 -0.53 -4.25
CA ALA A 264 -2.35 -1.01 -4.43
C ALA A 264 -2.44 -2.07 -5.52
N ASP A 265 -1.89 -1.82 -6.70
CA ASP A 265 -1.95 -2.74 -7.84
C ASP A 265 -1.20 -4.05 -7.55
N ALA A 266 -0.06 -3.98 -6.85
CA ALA A 266 0.68 -5.17 -6.42
C ALA A 266 -0.14 -6.02 -5.44
N CYS A 267 -0.83 -5.37 -4.48
CA CYS A 267 -1.73 -6.06 -3.55
C CYS A 267 -2.90 -6.74 -4.26
N ASP A 268 -3.49 -6.11 -5.28
CA ASP A 268 -4.62 -6.67 -6.05
C ASP A 268 -4.21 -7.86 -6.91
N VAL A 269 -3.20 -7.67 -7.76
CA VAL A 269 -2.65 -8.73 -8.62
C VAL A 269 -2.15 -9.90 -7.76
N GLY A 270 -1.45 -9.57 -6.67
CA GLY A 270 -0.96 -10.53 -5.69
C GLY A 270 -2.10 -11.31 -5.03
N TYR A 271 -3.14 -10.62 -4.56
CA TYR A 271 -4.31 -11.23 -3.93
C TYR A 271 -4.98 -12.26 -4.85
N HIS A 272 -5.30 -11.89 -6.08
CA HIS A 272 -5.96 -12.80 -7.02
C HIS A 272 -5.10 -14.03 -7.36
N ALA A 273 -3.80 -13.83 -7.63
CA ALA A 273 -2.89 -14.93 -7.92
C ALA A 273 -2.72 -15.87 -6.72
N ILE A 274 -2.55 -15.30 -5.52
CA ILE A 274 -2.39 -16.05 -4.27
C ILE A 274 -3.65 -16.85 -3.95
N LEU A 275 -4.85 -16.29 -4.11
CA LEU A 275 -6.08 -17.03 -3.85
C LEU A 275 -6.22 -18.27 -4.73
N MET A 276 -5.85 -18.19 -6.01
CA MET A 276 -5.85 -19.36 -6.89
C MET A 276 -4.86 -20.44 -6.41
N LEU A 277 -3.66 -20.02 -5.98
CA LEU A 277 -2.64 -20.94 -5.45
C LEU A 277 -3.05 -21.54 -4.10
N VAL A 278 -3.66 -20.77 -3.21
CA VAL A 278 -4.19 -21.24 -1.92
C VAL A 278 -5.29 -22.27 -2.17
N ARG A 279 -6.23 -22.01 -3.09
CA ARG A 279 -7.24 -23.00 -3.54
C ARG A 279 -6.60 -24.29 -4.06
N SER A 280 -5.56 -24.17 -4.89
CA SER A 280 -4.80 -25.33 -5.36
C SER A 280 -4.13 -26.10 -4.22
N ALA A 281 -3.55 -25.40 -3.26
CA ALA A 281 -2.91 -25.99 -2.09
C ALA A 281 -3.90 -26.79 -1.24
N VAL A 282 -5.09 -26.23 -0.94
CA VAL A 282 -6.11 -26.93 -0.15
C VAL A 282 -6.65 -28.16 -0.87
N THR A 283 -6.90 -28.09 -2.17
CA THR A 283 -7.30 -29.27 -2.95
C THR A 283 -6.21 -30.36 -2.91
N ALA A 284 -4.93 -29.97 -3.01
CA ALA A 284 -3.83 -30.91 -2.92
C ALA A 284 -3.67 -31.49 -1.50
N ILE A 285 -3.89 -30.69 -0.47
CA ILE A 285 -3.90 -31.12 0.95
C ILE A 285 -5.03 -32.12 1.19
N ASP A 286 -6.25 -31.84 0.73
CA ASP A 286 -7.39 -32.75 0.87
C ASP A 286 -7.12 -34.11 0.19
N ALA A 287 -6.62 -34.08 -1.05
CA ALA A 287 -6.22 -35.30 -1.77
C ALA A 287 -5.12 -36.08 -1.04
N LEU A 288 -4.13 -35.37 -0.46
CA LEU A 288 -3.07 -35.99 0.33
C LEU A 288 -3.61 -36.63 1.60
N ILE A 289 -4.47 -35.93 2.34
CA ILE A 289 -5.08 -36.44 3.58
C ILE A 289 -5.88 -37.72 3.29
N ASN A 290 -6.73 -37.70 2.27
CA ASN A 290 -7.52 -38.87 1.86
C ASN A 290 -6.62 -40.04 1.46
N LYS A 291 -5.55 -39.79 0.70
CA LYS A 291 -4.56 -40.81 0.35
C LYS A 291 -3.79 -41.34 1.57
N ALA A 292 -3.43 -40.48 2.52
CA ALA A 292 -2.75 -40.87 3.74
C ALA A 292 -3.66 -41.76 4.61
N LEU A 293 -4.95 -41.42 4.70
CA LEU A 293 -5.97 -42.25 5.34
C LEU A 293 -6.04 -43.63 4.69
N ASP A 294 -6.14 -43.69 3.36
CA ASP A 294 -6.22 -44.97 2.65
C ASP A 294 -4.96 -45.83 2.79
N LEU A 295 -3.77 -45.21 2.74
CA LEU A 295 -2.50 -45.93 2.83
C LEU A 295 -2.23 -46.44 4.26
N LEU A 296 -2.62 -45.67 5.29
CA LEU A 296 -2.21 -45.94 6.67
C LEU A 296 -3.33 -46.48 7.56
N LYS A 297 -4.59 -46.59 7.12
CA LYS A 297 -5.71 -47.08 7.95
C LYS A 297 -5.43 -48.41 8.64
N ASP A 298 -4.86 -49.38 7.92
CA ASP A 298 -4.52 -50.71 8.45
C ASP A 298 -3.37 -50.66 9.47
N LYS A 299 -2.55 -49.60 9.40
CA LYS A 299 -1.45 -49.35 10.33
C LYS A 299 -1.89 -48.56 11.54
N VAL A 300 -2.85 -47.65 11.40
CA VAL A 300 -3.43 -46.89 12.52
C VAL A 300 -3.95 -47.83 13.60
N GLU A 301 -4.73 -48.85 13.24
CA GLU A 301 -5.26 -49.83 14.20
C GLU A 301 -4.15 -50.61 14.93
N LYS A 302 -3.11 -51.01 14.19
CA LYS A 302 -1.95 -51.74 14.73
C LYS A 302 -1.03 -50.86 15.59
N MET A 303 -0.91 -49.58 15.23
CA MET A 303 -0.08 -48.58 15.92
C MET A 303 -0.78 -48.03 17.15
N ALA A 304 -2.10 -47.88 17.18
CA ALA A 304 -2.83 -47.30 18.32
C ALA A 304 -2.53 -48.02 19.64
N ALA A 305 -2.48 -49.36 19.63
CA ALA A 305 -2.15 -50.16 20.82
C ALA A 305 -0.68 -50.04 21.25
N LYS A 306 0.23 -49.74 20.31
CA LYS A 306 1.69 -49.74 20.54
C LYS A 306 2.27 -48.35 20.78
N MET A 307 1.72 -47.31 20.15
CA MET A 307 2.14 -45.91 20.35
C MET A 307 1.81 -45.39 21.75
N ALA A 308 0.72 -45.87 22.37
CA ALA A 308 0.43 -45.58 23.78
C ALA A 308 1.53 -46.08 24.72
N ALA A 309 2.24 -47.15 24.36
CA ALA A 309 3.40 -47.65 25.12
C ALA A 309 4.66 -46.81 24.86
N ILE A 310 4.87 -46.29 23.65
CA ILE A 310 6.02 -45.43 23.30
C ILE A 310 5.98 -44.10 24.08
N GLU A 311 4.80 -43.47 24.16
CA GLU A 311 4.60 -42.19 24.84
C GLU A 311 4.85 -42.29 26.37
N VAL A 312 4.72 -43.48 26.95
CA VAL A 312 4.99 -43.78 28.38
C VAL A 312 6.48 -44.06 28.65
N VAL A 313 7.22 -44.58 27.65
CA VAL A 313 8.62 -44.99 27.80
C VAL A 313 9.61 -43.85 27.51
N GLY A 314 9.14 -42.71 26.98
CA GLY A 314 9.96 -41.50 26.82
C GLY A 314 11.02 -41.56 25.70
N GLY A 315 10.85 -42.45 24.73
CA GLY A 315 11.73 -42.59 23.57
C GLY A 315 11.59 -41.40 22.62
N GLY A 316 12.68 -40.65 22.42
CA GLY A 316 12.77 -39.56 21.45
C GLY A 316 13.10 -40.08 20.04
N PRO A 317 12.89 -39.26 18.99
CA PRO A 317 12.86 -39.67 17.58
C PRO A 317 14.21 -40.05 16.95
N GLU A 318 15.25 -40.33 17.75
CA GLU A 318 16.63 -40.37 17.28
C GLU A 318 17.10 -41.76 16.80
N ASP A 319 16.39 -42.84 17.15
CA ASP A 319 16.60 -44.16 16.54
C ASP A 319 15.30 -44.98 16.46
N PRO A 320 14.51 -44.82 15.39
CA PRO A 320 13.25 -45.55 15.22
C PRO A 320 13.44 -47.07 15.05
N VAL A 321 14.66 -47.56 14.78
CA VAL A 321 14.93 -49.00 14.69
C VAL A 321 15.23 -49.56 16.08
N ALA A 322 15.98 -48.84 16.91
CA ALA A 322 16.26 -49.24 18.29
C ALA A 322 15.00 -49.22 19.19
N ASP A 323 14.14 -48.21 19.06
CA ASP A 323 12.89 -48.12 19.85
C ASP A 323 11.88 -49.21 19.46
N VAL A 324 11.89 -49.66 18.22
CA VAL A 324 10.99 -50.72 17.75
C VAL A 324 11.32 -52.08 18.37
N VAL A 325 12.60 -52.39 18.59
CA VAL A 325 13.00 -53.65 19.23
C VAL A 325 12.46 -53.73 20.67
N ALA A 326 12.31 -52.58 21.35
CA ALA A 326 11.71 -52.52 22.69
C ALA A 326 10.17 -52.64 22.71
N VAL A 327 9.48 -52.33 21.59
CA VAL A 327 8.00 -52.16 21.54
C VAL A 327 7.31 -53.27 20.73
N GLY A 328 8.05 -54.27 20.23
CA GLY A 328 7.48 -55.48 19.62
C GLY A 328 6.85 -55.27 18.25
N PHE A 329 7.40 -54.36 17.43
CA PHE A 329 7.05 -54.27 16.00
C PHE A 329 7.88 -55.26 15.19
N ALA A 330 7.26 -55.93 14.21
CA ALA A 330 8.00 -56.72 13.24
C ALA A 330 8.75 -55.77 12.29
N LEU A 331 10.03 -56.06 12.00
CA LEU A 331 10.85 -55.28 11.06
C LEU A 331 10.15 -54.99 9.72
N TRP A 332 9.38 -55.96 9.22
CA TRP A 332 8.60 -55.82 7.99
C TRP A 332 7.48 -54.78 8.06
N ASP A 333 6.81 -54.62 9.20
CA ASP A 333 5.75 -53.62 9.38
C ASP A 333 6.32 -52.20 9.38
N ILE A 334 7.50 -52.01 9.98
CA ILE A 334 8.22 -50.74 9.96
C ILE A 334 8.60 -50.36 8.53
N ILE A 335 9.22 -51.30 7.79
CA ILE A 335 9.64 -51.07 6.40
C ILE A 335 8.43 -50.67 5.53
N ASP A 336 7.27 -51.31 5.73
CA ASP A 336 6.04 -50.96 5.03
C ASP A 336 5.53 -49.55 5.42
N ILE A 337 5.55 -49.19 6.71
CA ILE A 337 5.22 -47.84 7.18
C ILE A 337 6.16 -46.81 6.54
N TYR A 338 7.47 -47.06 6.50
CA TYR A 338 8.43 -46.17 5.84
C TYR A 338 8.12 -45.97 4.36
N LYS A 339 7.80 -47.02 3.61
CA LYS A 339 7.44 -46.92 2.19
C LYS A 339 6.16 -46.10 1.97
N LYS A 340 5.15 -46.33 2.80
CA LYS A 340 3.87 -45.60 2.75
C LYS A 340 4.07 -44.13 3.11
N VAL A 341 4.81 -43.83 4.18
CA VAL A 341 5.15 -42.45 4.56
C VAL A 341 6.02 -41.77 3.51
N ASN A 342 6.98 -42.46 2.90
CA ASN A 342 7.79 -41.90 1.82
C ASN A 342 6.92 -41.50 0.60
N THR A 343 5.85 -42.25 0.34
CA THR A 343 4.86 -41.87 -0.68
C THR A 343 4.12 -40.59 -0.31
N ILE A 344 3.76 -40.41 0.96
CA ILE A 344 3.13 -39.19 1.48
C ILE A 344 4.13 -38.02 1.41
N VAL A 345 5.40 -38.22 1.78
CA VAL A 345 6.46 -37.20 1.71
C VAL A 345 6.63 -36.65 0.29
N ASN A 346 6.58 -37.51 -0.73
CA ASN A 346 6.63 -37.07 -2.13
C ASN A 346 5.44 -36.16 -2.50
N ASP A 347 4.27 -36.40 -1.92
CA ASP A 347 3.10 -35.56 -2.14
C ASP A 347 3.17 -34.25 -1.35
N VAL A 348 3.70 -34.28 -0.12
CA VAL A 348 4.03 -33.09 0.65
C VAL A 348 5.00 -32.20 -0.15
N ALA A 349 6.01 -32.76 -0.79
CA ALA A 349 6.94 -32.00 -1.63
C ALA A 349 6.24 -31.27 -2.79
N ARG A 350 5.17 -31.85 -3.36
CA ARG A 350 4.35 -31.16 -4.38
C ARG A 350 3.61 -29.96 -3.80
N ILE A 351 3.05 -30.10 -2.60
CA ILE A 351 2.34 -29.01 -1.89
C ILE A 351 3.33 -27.89 -1.51
N VAL A 352 4.54 -28.25 -1.05
CA VAL A 352 5.62 -27.30 -0.79
C VAL A 352 5.97 -26.51 -2.07
N GLY A 353 5.92 -27.13 -3.25
CA GLY A 353 6.04 -26.43 -4.53
C GLY A 353 4.99 -25.33 -4.73
N ILE A 354 3.73 -25.56 -4.30
CA ILE A 354 2.67 -24.55 -4.34
C ILE A 354 2.97 -23.43 -3.34
N PHE A 355 3.43 -23.76 -2.12
CA PHE A 355 3.82 -22.76 -1.12
C PHE A 355 4.99 -21.88 -1.58
N THR A 356 5.94 -22.44 -2.32
CA THR A 356 7.02 -21.67 -2.95
C THR A 356 6.46 -20.67 -3.97
N ASN A 357 5.50 -21.07 -4.79
CA ASN A 357 4.85 -20.14 -5.74
C ASN A 357 4.08 -19.02 -5.03
N ILE A 358 3.40 -19.33 -3.93
CA ILE A 358 2.75 -18.32 -3.08
C ILE A 358 3.82 -17.36 -2.52
N SER A 359 4.92 -17.89 -1.98
CA SER A 359 6.02 -17.10 -1.42
C SER A 359 6.63 -16.16 -2.46
N THR A 360 6.79 -16.61 -3.71
CA THR A 360 7.25 -15.76 -4.82
C THR A 360 6.31 -14.57 -5.06
N LYS A 361 4.99 -14.79 -5.04
CA LYS A 361 4.00 -13.71 -5.17
C LYS A 361 4.03 -12.75 -3.99
N ILE A 362 4.25 -13.26 -2.78
CA ILE A 362 4.43 -12.43 -1.60
C ILE A 362 5.71 -11.59 -1.70
N ASP A 363 6.79 -12.15 -2.27
CA ASP A 363 8.03 -11.41 -2.49
C ASP A 363 7.88 -10.31 -3.56
N GLU A 364 7.05 -10.52 -4.59
CA GLU A 364 6.66 -9.48 -5.55
C GLU A 364 5.92 -8.31 -4.86
N ILE A 365 4.96 -8.59 -3.98
CA ILE A 365 4.26 -7.58 -3.17
C ILE A 365 5.25 -6.85 -2.24
N SER A 366 6.12 -7.61 -1.57
CA SER A 366 7.16 -7.09 -0.66
C SER A 366 8.08 -6.08 -1.33
N LYS A 367 8.42 -6.29 -2.61
CA LYS A 367 9.23 -5.35 -3.40
C LYS A 367 8.49 -4.07 -3.72
N ALA A 368 7.19 -4.15 -4.05
CA ALA A 368 6.38 -2.96 -4.29
C ALA A 368 6.20 -2.11 -3.02
N LEU A 369 6.07 -2.76 -1.87
CA LEU A 369 6.02 -2.12 -0.55
C LEU A 369 7.37 -1.55 -0.08
N ASP A 370 8.47 -1.80 -0.79
CA ASP A 370 9.77 -1.26 -0.40
C ASP A 370 10.01 0.09 -1.07
N PRO A 371 9.94 1.22 -0.33
CA PRO A 371 10.12 2.55 -0.91
C PRO A 371 11.54 2.76 -1.46
N VAL A 372 12.53 1.97 -1.01
CA VAL A 372 13.92 2.03 -1.50
C VAL A 372 14.09 1.22 -2.79
N ALA A 373 13.36 0.13 -2.95
CA ALA A 373 13.37 -0.68 -4.17
C ALA A 373 12.67 0.02 -5.34
N TYR A 374 11.80 0.97 -5.05
CA TYR A 374 11.21 1.88 -6.02
C TYR A 374 12.22 2.95 -6.47
N ASN A 375 13.28 2.48 -7.13
CA ASN A 375 14.34 3.30 -7.66
C ASN A 375 14.07 3.57 -9.13
N VAL A 376 13.63 4.79 -9.42
CA VAL A 376 13.58 5.27 -10.79
C VAL A 376 14.95 5.77 -11.18
N GLN A 377 15.42 5.37 -12.37
CA GLN A 377 16.37 6.13 -13.16
C GLN A 377 16.03 7.62 -13.12
N GLU A 378 17.05 8.47 -13.02
CA GLU A 378 16.93 9.92 -13.00
C GLU A 378 15.82 10.38 -13.94
N PHE A 379 14.75 10.96 -13.37
CA PHE A 379 13.82 11.74 -14.16
C PHE A 379 14.67 12.83 -14.80
N PHE A 380 14.80 12.81 -16.12
CA PHE A 380 15.43 13.87 -16.88
C PHE A 380 14.80 15.17 -16.40
N ALA A 381 15.55 15.96 -15.62
CA ALA A 381 15.14 17.30 -15.28
C ALA A 381 14.92 18.02 -16.61
N PRO A 382 13.68 18.37 -16.99
CA PRO A 382 13.52 19.31 -18.07
C PRO A 382 14.06 20.60 -17.49
N GLY A 383 15.21 21.05 -18.01
CA GLY A 383 15.61 22.43 -17.79
C GLY A 383 14.40 23.32 -18.06
N SER A 384 14.05 24.16 -17.10
CA SER A 384 13.14 25.30 -17.25
C SER A 384 11.75 25.04 -17.86
N GLN A 385 11.13 23.88 -17.73
CA GLN A 385 9.72 23.76 -18.13
C GLN A 385 8.83 24.40 -17.07
N SER A 386 8.18 25.50 -17.45
CA SER A 386 7.09 26.12 -16.70
C SER A 386 5.84 25.23 -16.74
N ILE A 387 4.89 25.50 -15.86
CA ILE A 387 3.57 24.85 -15.89
C ILE A 387 2.85 25.08 -17.22
N SER A 388 3.03 26.24 -17.84
CA SER A 388 2.46 26.55 -19.16
C SER A 388 3.00 25.64 -20.27
N ASP A 389 4.29 25.26 -20.23
CA ASP A 389 4.89 24.30 -21.16
C ASP A 389 4.38 22.88 -20.93
N TRP A 390 4.15 22.49 -19.67
CA TRP A 390 3.56 21.21 -19.33
C TRP A 390 2.08 21.12 -19.73
N PHE A 391 1.31 22.19 -19.55
CA PHE A 391 -0.12 22.25 -19.84
C PHE A 391 -0.48 22.45 -21.32
N SER A 392 0.34 23.16 -22.09
CA SER A 392 0.18 23.24 -23.55
C SER A 392 0.21 21.84 -24.22
N GLN A 393 0.68 20.82 -23.49
CA GLN A 393 0.69 19.41 -23.88
C GLN A 393 -0.36 18.54 -23.13
N SER A 394 -1.21 19.09 -22.23
CA SER A 394 -1.91 18.32 -21.18
C SER A 394 -3.35 18.76 -20.84
N VAL A 395 -4.26 18.82 -21.83
CA VAL A 395 -5.66 19.27 -21.63
C VAL A 395 -6.60 18.16 -21.09
N VAL A 396 -6.12 16.95 -20.78
CA VAL A 396 -6.99 15.82 -20.34
C VAL A 396 -6.35 15.10 -19.15
N SER A 397 -7.20 14.65 -18.21
CA SER A 397 -6.91 13.84 -17.01
C SER A 397 -5.53 13.11 -17.03
N PRO A 398 -4.70 13.24 -15.97
CA PRO A 398 -3.36 12.64 -15.89
C PRO A 398 -3.32 11.13 -16.19
N GLU A 399 -4.39 10.41 -15.83
CA GLU A 399 -4.49 8.95 -15.94
C GLU A 399 -4.76 8.47 -17.38
N SER A 400 -5.19 9.37 -18.27
CA SER A 400 -5.60 9.03 -19.64
C SER A 400 -4.48 9.10 -20.69
N LYS A 401 -3.22 9.32 -20.27
CA LYS A 401 -2.11 9.59 -21.19
C LYS A 401 -1.26 8.35 -21.56
N PRO A 402 -0.87 8.20 -22.84
CA PRO A 402 0.27 7.37 -23.22
C PRO A 402 1.55 8.03 -22.68
N GLY A 403 2.22 7.38 -21.72
CA GLY A 403 3.48 7.86 -21.12
C GLY A 403 3.40 8.25 -19.65
N TRP A 404 2.21 8.24 -19.03
CA TRP A 404 2.12 8.24 -17.57
C TRP A 404 2.66 6.90 -17.06
N ASN A 405 3.85 6.95 -16.47
CA ASN A 405 4.51 5.77 -15.91
C ASN A 405 4.52 5.94 -14.39
N PRO A 406 3.76 5.10 -13.64
CA PRO A 406 3.85 5.05 -12.19
C PRO A 406 5.29 4.96 -11.76
N ALA A 407 6.12 4.18 -12.46
CA ALA A 407 7.54 4.00 -12.14
C ALA A 407 8.35 5.29 -12.08
N LEU A 408 7.86 6.47 -12.51
CA LEU A 408 8.50 7.78 -12.29
C LEU A 408 8.15 8.44 -10.94
N GLY A 409 7.23 7.83 -10.17
CA GLY A 409 6.63 8.37 -8.96
C GLY A 409 7.64 8.76 -7.89
N MET A 410 8.63 7.90 -7.60
CA MET A 410 9.65 8.26 -6.60
C MET A 410 10.59 9.37 -7.05
N ALA A 411 10.84 9.52 -8.35
CA ALA A 411 11.58 10.68 -8.83
C ALA A 411 10.76 11.96 -8.64
N ARG A 412 9.44 11.90 -8.84
CA ARG A 412 8.51 12.98 -8.48
C ARG A 412 8.49 13.25 -6.97
N VAL A 413 8.44 12.23 -6.11
CA VAL A 413 8.54 12.42 -4.63
C VAL A 413 9.82 13.16 -4.24
N LYS A 414 10.95 12.90 -4.92
CA LYS A 414 12.20 13.64 -4.71
C LYS A 414 12.16 15.10 -5.14
N MET A 415 11.16 15.52 -5.93
CA MET A 415 10.94 16.92 -6.27
C MET A 415 10.33 17.72 -5.12
N LEU A 416 9.76 17.05 -4.10
CA LEU A 416 9.26 17.74 -2.91
C LEU A 416 10.37 18.65 -2.36
N PRO A 417 10.10 19.96 -2.22
CA PRO A 417 11.07 20.87 -1.64
C PRO A 417 11.50 20.39 -0.24
N GLN A 418 12.81 20.45 0.02
CA GLN A 418 13.41 20.08 1.31
C GLN A 418 13.32 21.19 2.35
#